data_AF-A0A7V2XYI0-F1
#
_entry.id   AF-A0A7V2XYI0-F1
#
_cell.length_a   1.000
_cell.length_b   1.000
_cell.length_c   1.000
_cell.angle_alpha   90.00
_cell.angle_beta   90.00
_cell.angle_gamma   90.00
#
_symmetry.space_group_name_H-M   'P 1'
#
loop_
_entity.id
_entity.type
_entity.pdbx_description
1 polymer ?
#
loop_
_entity_poly.entity_id
_entity_poly.type
_entity_poly.pdbx_seq_one_letter_code
_entity_poly.pdbx_strand_id
1 'polypeptide(L)'
;MKSSLKTHRQVAYGAVLLGAVLIPLVTGHPYVLGIANFMIVYSILCLGLNLILGFTGLLSLGHAAFYGIGGYTTAILMTKHGFSFLPCLGLSA
;
A
#
# COMPACT_ATOMS: atom_id res chain seq x y z
N MET A 1 -7.70 -24.63 28.76
CA MET A 1 -6.53 -25.07 27.95
C MET A 1 -6.66 -24.63 26.48
N LYS A 2 -6.80 -23.32 26.18
CA LYS A 2 -6.85 -22.76 24.80
C LYS A 2 -5.98 -21.49 24.62
N SER A 3 -5.33 -21.00 25.68
CA SER A 3 -4.57 -19.74 25.65
C SER A 3 -3.19 -19.88 25.01
N SER A 4 -2.53 -21.04 25.11
CA SER A 4 -1.15 -21.22 24.61
C SER A 4 -1.03 -21.22 23.08
N LEU A 5 -2.07 -21.64 22.34
CA LEU A 5 -2.06 -21.65 20.87
C LEU A 5 -2.21 -20.26 20.26
N LYS A 6 -2.94 -19.34 20.91
CA LYS A 6 -3.07 -17.97 20.42
C LYS A 6 -1.73 -17.24 20.52
N THR A 7 -1.01 -17.42 21.63
CA THR A 7 0.29 -16.78 21.85
C THR A 7 1.30 -17.12 20.77
N HIS A 8 1.41 -18.39 20.34
CA HIS A 8 2.36 -18.75 19.27
C HIS A 8 1.99 -18.15 17.91
N ARG A 9 0.70 -18.07 17.57
CA ARG A 9 0.22 -17.42 16.34
C ARG A 9 0.43 -15.91 16.38
N GLN A 10 0.21 -15.28 17.53
CA GLN A 10 0.41 -13.85 17.74
C GLN A 10 1.90 -13.48 17.68
N VAL A 11 2.78 -14.33 18.22
CA VAL A 11 4.24 -14.18 18.10
C VAL A 11 4.70 -14.39 16.66
N ALA A 12 4.09 -15.32 15.90
CA ALA A 12 4.38 -15.49 14.49
C ALA A 12 3.96 -14.26 13.65
N TYR A 13 2.77 -13.69 13.88
CA TYR A 13 2.37 -12.44 13.23
C TYR A 13 3.27 -11.27 13.62
N GLY A 14 3.66 -11.18 14.90
CA GLY A 14 4.60 -10.17 15.39
C GLY A 14 5.98 -10.28 14.75
N ALA A 15 6.51 -11.51 14.61
CA ALA A 15 7.79 -11.77 13.97
C ALA A 15 7.78 -11.46 12.46
N VAL A 16 6.66 -11.74 11.77
CA VAL A 16 6.48 -11.40 10.36
C VAL A 16 6.39 -9.88 10.16
N LEU A 17 5.66 -9.18 11.03
CA LEU A 17 5.59 -7.71 11.02
C LEU A 17 6.96 -7.07 11.32
N LEU A 18 7.67 -7.59 12.32
CA LEU A 18 9.01 -7.11 12.66
C LEU A 18 10.01 -7.39 11.53
N GLY A 19 9.93 -8.56 10.91
CA GLY A 19 10.71 -8.92 9.73
C GLY A 19 10.43 -8.00 8.54
N ALA A 20 9.16 -7.73 8.24
CA ALA A 20 8.77 -6.84 7.15
C ALA A 20 9.32 -5.40 7.31
N VAL A 21 9.47 -4.92 8.55
CA VAL A 21 10.05 -3.60 8.85
C VAL A 21 11.58 -3.63 8.87
N LEU A 22 12.19 -4.68 9.38
CA LEU A 22 13.65 -4.78 9.54
C LEU A 22 14.37 -5.18 8.26
N ILE A 23 13.76 -6.00 7.39
CA ILE A 23 14.34 -6.46 6.12
C ILE A 23 14.79 -5.28 5.23
N PRO A 24 13.94 -4.28 4.91
CA PRO A 24 14.35 -3.16 4.06
C PRO A 24 15.37 -2.24 4.76
N LEU A 25 15.38 -2.20 6.10
CA LEU A 25 16.32 -1.35 6.85
C LEU A 25 17.76 -1.89 6.83
N VAL A 26 17.92 -3.22 6.78
CA VAL A 26 19.24 -3.86 6.87
C VAL A 26 19.87 -4.10 5.49
N THR A 27 19.08 -4.31 4.43
CA THR A 27 19.65 -4.81 3.18
C THR A 27 20.23 -3.75 2.25
N GLY A 28 19.80 -2.48 2.29
CA GLY A 28 20.39 -1.36 1.53
C GLY A 28 20.47 -1.50 -0.01
N HIS A 29 20.12 -2.67 -0.56
CA HIS A 29 20.30 -3.02 -1.96
C HIS A 29 19.02 -2.67 -2.74
N PRO A 30 19.10 -1.80 -3.77
CA PRO A 30 17.91 -1.27 -4.46
C PRO A 30 17.04 -2.36 -5.07
N TYR A 31 17.63 -3.49 -5.46
CA TYR A 31 16.92 -4.65 -5.99
C TYR A 31 15.98 -5.30 -4.95
N VAL A 32 16.49 -5.56 -3.75
CA VAL A 32 15.71 -6.18 -2.66
C VAL A 32 14.64 -5.22 -2.17
N LEU A 33 14.94 -3.92 -2.09
CA LEU A 33 13.96 -2.88 -1.78
C LEU A 33 12.83 -2.81 -2.81
N GLY A 34 13.14 -2.90 -4.11
CA GLY A 34 12.14 -2.89 -5.17
C GLY A 34 11.18 -4.07 -5.05
N ILE A 35 11.72 -5.28 -4.87
CA ILE A 35 10.92 -6.49 -4.68
C ILE A 35 10.05 -6.39 -3.42
N ALA A 36 10.60 -5.92 -2.30
CA ALA A 36 9.85 -5.74 -1.06
C ALA A 36 8.70 -4.72 -1.23
N ASN A 37 8.93 -3.60 -1.92
CA ASN A 37 7.88 -2.63 -2.24
C ASN A 37 6.76 -3.28 -3.08
N PHE A 38 7.10 -4.00 -4.15
CA PHE A 38 6.09 -4.70 -4.95
C PHE A 38 5.30 -5.71 -4.11
N MET A 39 5.98 -6.53 -3.29
CA MET A 39 5.29 -7.48 -2.42
C MET A 39 4.29 -6.80 -1.49
N ILE A 40 4.67 -5.68 -0.86
CA ILE A 40 3.80 -4.94 0.07
C ILE A 40 2.61 -4.33 -0.68
N VAL A 41 2.86 -3.64 -1.79
CA VAL A 41 1.81 -3.01 -2.61
C VAL A 41 0.80 -4.04 -3.12
N TYR A 42 1.27 -5.16 -3.68
CA TYR A 42 0.39 -6.23 -4.16
C TYR A 42 -0.34 -6.95 -3.03
N SER A 43 0.27 -7.08 -1.85
CA SER A 43 -0.40 -7.66 -0.68
C SER A 43 -1.57 -6.77 -0.23
N ILE A 44 -1.37 -5.46 -0.15
CA ILE A 44 -2.43 -4.50 0.18
C ILE A 44 -3.53 -4.53 -0.89
N LEU A 45 -3.16 -4.57 -2.18
CA LEU A 45 -4.11 -4.70 -3.29
C LEU A 45 -4.95 -5.96 -3.17
N CYS A 46 -4.32 -7.11 -2.93
CA CYS A 46 -5.00 -8.40 -2.81
C CYS A 46 -5.95 -8.42 -1.61
N LEU A 47 -5.52 -7.87 -0.47
CA LEU A 47 -6.37 -7.74 0.72
C LEU A 47 -7.56 -6.81 0.47
N GLY A 48 -7.34 -5.65 -0.15
CA GLY A 48 -8.41 -4.72 -0.51
C GLY A 48 -9.41 -5.33 -1.49
N LEU A 49 -8.90 -6.04 -2.51
CA LEU A 49 -9.73 -6.74 -3.48
C LEU A 49 -10.51 -7.90 -2.84
N ASN A 50 -9.87 -8.67 -1.95
CA ASN A 50 -10.54 -9.72 -1.17
C ASN A 50 -11.62 -9.14 -0.27
N LEU A 51 -11.41 -7.96 0.29
CA LEU A 51 -12.42 -7.29 1.13
C LEU A 51 -13.64 -6.86 0.30
N ILE A 52 -13.41 -6.21 -0.84
CA ILE A 52 -14.49 -5.72 -1.72
C ILE A 52 -15.27 -6.89 -2.34
N LEU A 53 -14.56 -7.88 -2.90
CA LEU A 53 -15.18 -9.05 -3.55
C LEU A 53 -15.79 -10.01 -2.53
N GLY A 54 -15.15 -10.17 -1.38
CA GLY A 54 -15.55 -11.15 -0.36
C GLY A 54 -16.71 -10.69 0.51
N PHE A 55 -16.76 -9.42 0.91
CA PHE A 55 -17.78 -8.92 1.85
C PHE A 55 -18.91 -8.12 1.19
N THR A 56 -18.59 -7.31 0.18
CA THR A 56 -19.57 -6.38 -0.41
C THR A 56 -20.18 -6.94 -1.69
N GLY A 57 -19.47 -7.83 -2.41
CA GLY A 57 -19.91 -8.41 -3.69
C GLY A 57 -20.06 -7.41 -4.84
N LEU A 58 -19.88 -6.12 -4.57
CA LEU A 58 -19.98 -5.01 -5.51
C LEU A 58 -18.59 -4.43 -5.76
N LEU A 59 -18.03 -4.73 -6.93
CA LEU A 59 -16.74 -4.20 -7.34
C LEU A 59 -16.91 -2.79 -7.93
N SER A 60 -16.76 -1.75 -7.11
CA SER A 60 -16.75 -0.35 -7.56
C SER A 60 -15.32 0.18 -7.67
N LEU A 61 -14.70 0.01 -8.85
CA LEU A 61 -13.35 0.52 -9.13
C LEU A 61 -13.33 1.97 -9.63
N GLY A 62 -14.46 2.49 -10.11
CA GLY A 62 -14.52 3.79 -10.78
C GLY A 62 -14.03 4.93 -9.89
N HIS A 63 -14.55 5.03 -8.67
CA HIS A 63 -14.18 6.11 -7.74
C HIS A 63 -12.70 6.04 -7.33
N ALA A 64 -12.19 4.84 -7.06
CA ALA A 64 -10.78 4.63 -6.71
C ALA A 64 -9.84 4.93 -7.89
N ALA A 65 -10.25 4.58 -9.12
CA ALA A 65 -9.48 4.88 -10.33
C ALA A 65 -9.41 6.39 -10.61
N PHE A 66 -10.54 7.12 -10.52
CA PHE A 66 -10.56 8.57 -10.68
C PHE A 66 -9.71 9.27 -9.61
N TYR A 67 -9.81 8.83 -8.35
CA TYR A 67 -8.98 9.35 -7.27
C TYR A 67 -7.48 9.13 -7.50
N GLY A 68 -7.10 7.94 -7.97
CA GLY A 68 -5.71 7.60 -8.31
C GLY A 68 -5.15 8.43 -9.47
N ILE A 69 -5.93 8.63 -10.53
CA ILE A 69 -5.53 9.43 -11.70
C ILE A 69 -5.35 10.91 -11.33
N GLY A 70 -6.26 11.48 -10.54
CA GLY A 70 -6.15 12.85 -10.06
C GLY A 70 -4.87 13.07 -9.24
N GLY A 71 -4.63 12.22 -8.24
CA GLY A 71 -3.44 12.30 -7.40
C GLY A 71 -2.13 12.09 -8.17
N TYR A 72 -2.10 11.17 -9.13
CA TYR A 72 -0.91 10.95 -9.98
C TYR A 72 -0.64 12.16 -10.88
N THR A 73 -1.69 12.79 -11.40
CA THR A 73 -1.59 14.04 -12.18
C THR A 73 -1.02 15.17 -11.32
N THR A 74 -1.51 15.34 -10.08
CA THR A 74 -0.95 16.30 -9.11
C THR A 74 0.52 16.02 -8.81
N ALA A 75 0.88 14.75 -8.60
CA ALA A 75 2.26 14.36 -8.32
C ALA A 75 3.21 14.70 -9.47
N ILE A 76 2.81 14.46 -10.72
CA ILE A 76 3.62 14.84 -11.89
C ILE A 76 3.75 16.35 -12.00
N LEU A 77 2.65 17.10 -11.85
CA LEU A 77 2.66 18.56 -11.92
C LEU A 77 3.57 19.18 -10.83
N MET A 78 3.56 18.64 -9.61
CA MET A 78 4.49 19.08 -8.56
C MET A 78 5.94 18.69 -8.85
N THR A 79 6.20 17.45 -9.28
CA THR A 79 7.57 16.92 -9.38
C THR A 79 8.29 17.37 -10.65
N LYS A 80 7.57 17.51 -11.78
CA LYS A 80 8.13 17.85 -13.10
C LYS A 80 7.97 19.32 -13.47
N HIS A 81 6.96 20.02 -12.95
CA HIS A 81 6.67 21.41 -13.32
C HIS A 81 6.82 22.41 -12.15
N GLY A 82 7.07 21.93 -10.92
CA GLY A 82 7.38 22.81 -9.78
C GLY A 82 6.22 23.74 -9.39
N PHE A 83 4.99 23.45 -9.81
CA PHE A 83 3.81 24.22 -9.44
C PHE A 83 3.56 24.11 -7.92
N SER A 84 3.16 25.21 -7.29
CA SER A 84 2.68 25.21 -5.90
C SER A 84 1.44 24.31 -5.75
N PHE A 85 1.17 23.86 -4.52
CA PHE A 85 0.06 22.95 -4.21
C PHE A 85 -1.31 23.46 -4.72
N LEU A 86 -1.57 24.76 -4.60
CA LEU A 86 -2.85 25.38 -5.00
C LEU A 86 -3.18 25.24 -6.51
N PRO A 87 -2.33 25.68 -7.46
CA PRO A 87 -2.61 25.51 -8.88
C PRO A 87 -2.64 24.04 -9.31
N CYS A 88 -1.87 23.19 -8.63
CA CYS A 88 -1.86 21.76 -8.87
C CYS A 88 -3.23 21.12 -8.58
N LEU A 89 -3.87 21.52 -7.48
CA LEU A 89 -5.16 21.00 -7.04
C LEU A 89 -6.30 21.32 -8.01
N GLY A 90 -6.32 22.53 -8.56
CA GLY A 90 -7.36 22.96 -9.50
C GLY A 90 -7.23 22.36 -10.90
N LEU A 91 -6.03 21.97 -11.33
CA LEU A 91 -5.81 21.35 -12.64
C LEU A 91 -6.10 19.83 -12.64
N SER A 92 -6.08 19.20 -11.45
CA SER A 92 -6.27 17.76 -11.27
C SER A 92 -7.65 17.35 -10.76
N ALA A 93 -8.49 18.32 -10.38
CA ALA A 93 -9.88 18.11 -9.92
C ALA A 93 -10.86 18.15 -11.09
#